data_AF-A0A820XQJ2-F1
#
_entry.id   AF-A0A820XQJ2-F1
#
_cell.length_a   1.000
_cell.length_b   1.000
_cell.length_c   1.000
_cell.angle_alpha   90.00
_cell.angle_beta   90.00
_cell.angle_gamma   90.00
#
_symmetry.space_group_name_H-M   'P 1'
#
loop_
_entity.id
_entity.type
_entity.pdbx_description
1 polymer ?
#
loop_
_entity_poly.entity_id
_entity_poly.type
_entity_poly.pdbx_seq_one_letter_code
_entity_poly.pdbx_strand_id
1 'polypeptide(L)'
;MQEDDDVDGELELNDQLTDAATDEEWTDEEDDNHEEIVDNFVEGINMNETSLDYIPQMIKDMIDKTREIVNTIKGSSILTSFIEKKRLHFNARVKKQKQIKRRLLIDVKTRWNSTYKMLHTISLYRNFINDLFKSKGTLGLAVKLRRKLTRVELSTDEWDILNLIISLLYPFYSATKVLSNTKYPTVGSALYLMKGLEEHLTKEDNNELLNNFKKIILNKFRQYIIDDVEQFNTLKLYSYFDPTGFSALTRGEQTTVEKEITKLHKNVFSSSENSSSSSNQQMKKNE
;
A
#
# COMPACT_ATOMS: atom_id res chain seq x y z
N MET A 1 -41.72 -33.05 24.74
CA MET A 1 -42.40 -31.75 24.55
C MET A 1 -41.66 -30.79 25.48
N GLN A 2 -40.55 -30.18 25.05
CA GLN A 2 -40.46 -28.94 24.22
C GLN A 2 -41.15 -27.78 24.96
N GLU A 3 -40.51 -26.65 25.27
CA GLU A 3 -39.46 -25.90 24.57
C GLU A 3 -38.44 -25.25 25.51
N ASP A 4 -37.19 -25.20 25.03
CA ASP A 4 -36.11 -24.30 25.44
C ASP A 4 -36.23 -23.02 24.58
N ASP A 5 -36.08 -21.82 25.18
CA ASP A 5 -35.86 -20.56 24.46
C ASP A 5 -34.69 -19.82 25.14
N ASP A 6 -33.48 -20.15 24.70
CA ASP A 6 -32.28 -19.34 24.94
C ASP A 6 -32.14 -18.32 23.80
N VAL A 7 -32.13 -17.05 24.20
CA VAL A 7 -31.98 -15.87 23.34
C VAL A 7 -30.48 -15.64 23.10
N ASP A 8 -29.94 -16.15 21.99
CA ASP A 8 -28.65 -15.72 21.47
C ASP A 8 -28.86 -14.67 20.36
N GLY A 9 -28.60 -13.42 20.71
CA GLY A 9 -28.50 -12.31 19.76
C GLY A 9 -27.16 -12.36 19.02
N GLU A 10 -27.14 -12.95 17.83
CA GLU A 10 -26.05 -12.77 16.88
C GLU A 10 -26.05 -11.32 16.36
N LEU A 11 -24.99 -10.58 16.70
CA LEU A 11 -24.67 -9.30 16.06
C LEU A 11 -24.11 -9.58 14.67
N GLU A 12 -24.93 -9.35 13.65
CA GLU A 12 -24.54 -9.33 12.23
C GLU A 12 -23.41 -8.30 12.01
N LEU A 13 -22.21 -8.80 11.70
CA LEU A 13 -21.11 -7.99 11.20
C LEU A 13 -21.26 -7.85 9.68
N ASN A 14 -21.47 -6.60 9.25
CA ASN A 14 -21.62 -6.15 7.87
C ASN A 14 -20.70 -6.86 6.87
N ASP A 15 -21.34 -7.56 5.93
CA ASP A 15 -20.76 -8.33 4.84
C ASP A 15 -20.52 -7.41 3.63
N GLN A 16 -19.44 -6.63 3.66
CA GLN A 16 -18.91 -5.94 2.48
C GLN A 16 -17.39 -5.89 2.56
N LEU A 17 -16.74 -6.97 2.13
CA LEU A 17 -15.34 -7.03 1.63
C LEU A 17 -15.06 -8.50 1.25
N THR A 18 -15.79 -9.01 0.26
CA THR A 18 -15.52 -10.33 -0.34
C THR A 18 -15.35 -10.19 -1.85
N ASP A 19 -14.36 -9.41 -2.27
CA ASP A 19 -13.93 -9.44 -3.67
C ASP A 19 -12.82 -10.47 -3.89
N ALA A 20 -13.05 -11.23 -4.95
CA ALA A 20 -12.33 -12.42 -5.38
C ALA A 20 -10.84 -12.12 -5.61
N ALA A 21 -10.01 -12.52 -4.64
CA ALA A 21 -8.58 -12.65 -4.85
C ALA A 21 -8.34 -13.86 -5.77
N THR A 22 -8.09 -13.59 -7.05
CA THR A 22 -7.37 -14.53 -7.92
C THR A 22 -6.06 -14.92 -7.22
N ASP A 23 -5.88 -16.22 -7.01
CA ASP A 23 -4.72 -16.85 -6.40
C ASP A 23 -3.45 -16.54 -7.22
N GLU A 24 -2.74 -15.46 -6.87
CA GLU A 24 -1.31 -15.36 -7.12
C GLU A 24 -0.59 -15.79 -5.83
N GLU A 25 -0.05 -17.00 -5.90
CA GLU A 25 0.89 -17.57 -4.95
C GLU A 25 2.18 -16.72 -5.00
N TRP A 26 2.49 -16.07 -3.89
CA TRP A 26 3.69 -15.24 -3.78
C TRP A 26 4.86 -16.18 -3.50
N THR A 27 5.83 -16.26 -4.42
CA THR A 27 7.10 -16.93 -4.16
C THR A 27 7.97 -16.03 -3.28
N ASP A 28 8.53 -16.61 -2.22
CA ASP A 28 9.51 -15.98 -1.34
C ASP A 28 10.85 -15.89 -2.10
N GLU A 29 10.97 -14.98 -3.07
CA GLU A 29 12.27 -14.65 -3.67
C GLU A 29 13.00 -13.66 -2.75
N GLU A 30 13.99 -14.19 -2.03
CA GLU A 30 14.91 -13.45 -1.17
C GLU A 30 15.92 -12.67 -2.03
N ASP A 31 15.57 -11.43 -2.42
CA ASP A 31 16.52 -10.48 -2.99
C ASP A 31 17.13 -9.62 -1.87
N ASP A 32 18.35 -9.98 -1.44
CA ASP A 32 19.16 -9.38 -0.36
C ASP A 32 19.96 -8.17 -0.86
N ASN A 33 19.28 -7.16 -1.42
CA ASN A 33 19.94 -5.89 -1.73
C ASN A 33 19.62 -4.86 -0.65
N HIS A 34 20.61 -4.60 0.21
CA HIS A 34 20.56 -3.62 1.30
C HIS A 34 21.00 -2.24 0.81
N GLU A 35 20.12 -1.53 0.11
CA GLU A 35 20.21 -0.06 0.09
C GLU A 35 19.52 0.50 1.33
N GLU A 36 20.22 1.36 2.08
CA GLU A 36 19.70 1.99 3.28
C GLU A 36 18.67 3.06 2.89
N ILE A 37 17.38 2.67 2.81
CA ILE A 37 16.28 3.61 2.63
C ILE A 37 16.06 4.36 3.95
N VAL A 38 16.33 5.66 3.94
CA VAL A 38 16.11 6.55 5.09
C VAL A 38 14.62 6.88 5.21
N ASP A 39 14.03 6.64 6.38
CA ASP A 39 12.62 6.89 6.69
C ASP A 39 12.34 8.42 6.78
N ASN A 40 12.17 9.10 5.64
CA ASN A 40 11.94 10.56 5.55
C ASN A 40 10.48 10.99 5.82
N PHE A 41 9.75 10.23 6.65
CA PHE A 41 8.33 10.48 6.91
C PHE A 41 8.08 11.85 7.58
N VAL A 42 9.09 12.39 8.27
CA VAL A 42 9.01 13.65 9.05
C VAL A 42 9.57 14.87 8.30
N GLU A 43 10.42 14.69 7.28
CA GLU A 43 11.10 15.82 6.62
C GLU A 43 10.16 16.62 5.70
N GLY A 44 9.94 17.91 5.93
CA GLY A 44 9.18 18.79 5.02
C GLY A 44 7.75 19.13 5.46
N ILE A 45 7.36 18.80 6.69
CA ILE A 45 6.12 19.34 7.29
C ILE A 45 6.42 20.75 7.81
N ASN A 46 5.59 21.73 7.44
CA ASN A 46 5.73 23.13 7.87
C ASN A 46 5.48 23.25 9.39
N MET A 47 6.50 23.67 10.13
CA MET A 47 6.71 23.50 11.59
C MET A 47 5.91 24.47 12.49
N ASN A 48 4.67 24.84 12.14
CA ASN A 48 3.96 25.92 12.83
C ASN A 48 2.63 25.55 13.52
N GLU A 49 2.32 24.27 13.77
CA GLU A 49 1.20 23.89 14.66
C GLU A 49 1.54 22.69 15.56
N THR A 50 1.68 22.98 16.86
CA THR A 50 2.09 22.06 17.93
C THR A 50 1.13 20.87 18.16
N SER A 51 0.00 20.78 17.42
CA SER A 51 -0.99 19.69 17.55
C SER A 51 -0.87 18.59 16.49
N LEU A 52 -0.22 18.84 15.34
CA LEU A 52 -0.12 17.87 14.23
C LEU A 52 1.14 16.98 14.28
N ASP A 53 2.12 17.32 15.12
CA ASP A 53 3.41 16.62 15.22
C ASP A 53 3.32 15.25 15.94
N TYR A 54 2.30 15.08 16.80
CA TYR A 54 2.04 13.82 17.51
C TYR A 54 1.61 12.69 16.57
N ILE A 55 0.91 13.02 15.50
CA ILE A 55 0.27 12.04 14.61
C ILE A 55 1.29 11.21 13.82
N PRO A 56 2.25 11.81 13.09
CA PRO A 56 3.30 11.05 12.41
C PRO A 56 4.08 10.15 13.36
N GLN A 57 4.40 10.66 14.55
CA GLN A 57 5.13 9.89 15.57
C GLN A 57 4.30 8.71 16.08
N MET A 58 3.01 8.91 16.35
CA MET A 58 2.10 7.83 16.75
C MET A 58 1.99 6.74 15.67
N ILE A 59 1.88 7.11 14.39
CA ILE A 59 1.86 6.13 13.28
C ILE A 59 3.16 5.32 13.26
N LYS A 60 4.29 6.03 13.37
CA LYS A 60 5.61 5.40 13.39
C LYS A 60 5.75 4.41 14.55
N ASP A 61 5.36 4.83 15.75
CA ASP A 61 5.42 4.00 16.95
C ASP A 61 4.52 2.75 16.82
N MET A 62 3.34 2.90 16.22
CA MET A 62 2.42 1.80 15.94
C MET A 62 3.01 0.78 14.96
N ILE A 63 3.64 1.25 13.88
CA ILE A 63 4.32 0.38 12.89
C ILE A 63 5.53 -0.30 13.54
N ASP A 64 6.35 0.43 14.30
CA ASP A 64 7.53 -0.09 14.97
C ASP A 64 7.17 -1.14 16.03
N LYS A 65 6.13 -0.89 16.83
CA LYS A 65 5.59 -1.86 17.80
C LYS A 65 5.11 -3.11 17.10
N THR A 66 4.39 -2.97 15.98
CA THR A 66 3.92 -4.10 15.19
C THR A 66 5.08 -4.92 14.61
N ARG A 67 6.10 -4.24 14.07
CA ARG A 67 7.33 -4.88 13.57
C ARG A 67 8.03 -5.65 14.69
N GLU A 68 8.09 -5.09 15.89
CA GLU A 68 8.70 -5.76 17.04
C GLU A 68 7.91 -7.02 17.44
N ILE A 69 6.58 -7.03 17.40
CA ILE A 69 5.74 -8.21 17.67
C ILE A 69 6.07 -9.31 16.66
N VAL A 70 6.00 -9.00 15.37
CA VAL A 70 6.25 -9.99 14.31
C VAL A 70 7.65 -10.58 14.41
N ASN A 71 8.67 -9.73 14.57
CA ASN A 71 10.06 -10.16 14.72
C ASN A 71 10.26 -11.02 15.97
N THR A 72 9.56 -10.69 17.07
CA THR A 72 9.64 -11.48 18.31
C THR A 72 9.02 -12.87 18.13
N ILE A 73 7.87 -12.96 17.44
CA ILE A 73 7.23 -14.24 17.14
C ILE A 73 8.12 -15.08 16.23
N LYS A 74 8.61 -14.50 15.13
CA LYS A 74 9.46 -15.18 14.14
C LYS A 74 10.82 -15.60 14.69
N GLY A 75 11.39 -14.82 15.60
CA GLY A 75 12.64 -15.14 16.28
C GLY A 75 12.53 -16.24 17.35
N SER A 76 11.32 -16.73 17.65
CA SER A 76 11.10 -17.79 18.65
C SER A 76 10.34 -18.96 18.05
N SER A 77 10.95 -20.15 18.09
CA SER A 77 10.32 -21.39 17.66
C SER A 77 9.06 -21.72 18.47
N ILE A 78 9.05 -21.41 19.77
CA ILE A 78 7.90 -21.61 20.66
C ILE A 78 6.72 -20.73 20.22
N LEU A 79 6.96 -19.42 20.02
CA LEU A 79 5.92 -18.47 19.63
C LEU A 79 5.40 -18.74 18.22
N THR A 80 6.31 -19.04 17.29
CA THR A 80 5.95 -19.42 15.92
C THR A 80 5.10 -20.69 15.91
N SER A 81 5.48 -21.72 16.68
CA SER A 81 4.72 -22.97 16.77
C SER A 81 3.34 -22.75 17.41
N PHE A 82 3.24 -21.89 18.43
CA PHE A 82 1.97 -21.53 19.05
C PHE A 82 1.01 -20.87 18.04
N ILE A 83 1.50 -19.86 17.32
CA ILE A 83 0.71 -19.11 16.34
C ILE A 83 0.31 -20.00 15.17
N GLU A 84 1.22 -20.81 14.63
CA GLU A 84 0.91 -21.73 13.54
C GLU A 84 -0.09 -22.80 13.96
N LYS A 85 0.01 -23.34 15.18
CA LYS A 85 -0.98 -24.29 15.71
C LYS A 85 -2.38 -23.66 15.79
N LYS A 86 -2.48 -22.42 16.29
CA LYS A 86 -3.74 -21.67 16.33
C LYS A 86 -4.32 -21.43 14.93
N ARG A 87 -3.47 -21.04 13.97
CA ARG A 87 -3.87 -20.83 12.58
C ARG A 87 -4.38 -22.11 11.91
N LEU A 88 -3.66 -23.22 12.05
CA LEU A 88 -4.07 -24.51 11.46
C LEU A 88 -5.40 -24.99 12.06
N HIS A 89 -5.57 -24.84 13.37
CA HIS A 89 -6.80 -25.19 14.06
C HIS A 89 -7.99 -24.32 13.63
N PHE A 90 -7.77 -23.01 13.42
CA PHE A 90 -8.77 -22.13 12.84
C PHE A 90 -9.12 -22.55 11.39
N ASN A 91 -8.12 -22.77 10.55
CA ASN A 91 -8.31 -23.15 9.15
C ASN A 91 -9.07 -24.48 8.99
N ALA A 92 -8.90 -25.43 9.93
CA ALA A 92 -9.63 -26.69 9.95
C ALA A 92 -11.14 -26.53 10.23
N ARG A 93 -11.57 -25.39 10.78
CA ARG A 93 -12.95 -25.13 11.20
C ARG A 93 -13.71 -24.17 10.29
N VAL A 94 -13.01 -23.53 9.36
CA VAL A 94 -13.61 -22.53 8.46
C VAL A 94 -13.58 -23.01 7.01
N LYS A 95 -14.55 -22.53 6.21
CA LYS A 95 -14.58 -22.78 4.76
C LYS A 95 -13.29 -22.27 4.10
N LYS A 96 -12.87 -22.90 3.00
CA LYS A 96 -11.63 -22.56 2.27
C LYS A 96 -11.45 -21.07 1.98
N GLN A 97 -12.54 -20.35 1.67
CA GLN A 97 -12.48 -18.90 1.38
C GLN A 97 -12.11 -18.03 2.61
N LYS A 98 -12.41 -18.51 3.82
CA LYS A 98 -12.14 -17.79 5.09
C LYS A 98 -10.84 -18.24 5.76
N GLN A 99 -10.07 -19.12 5.13
CA GLN A 99 -8.83 -19.64 5.70
C GLN A 99 -7.70 -18.60 5.62
N ILE A 100 -6.93 -18.49 6.69
CA ILE A 100 -5.70 -17.70 6.72
C ILE A 100 -4.59 -18.56 6.10
N LYS A 101 -4.44 -18.45 4.78
CA LYS A 101 -3.45 -19.24 4.01
C LYS A 101 -2.02 -18.78 4.31
N ARG A 102 -1.80 -17.46 4.34
CA ARG A 102 -0.47 -16.84 4.49
C ARG A 102 0.03 -16.96 5.93
N ARG A 103 1.34 -17.13 6.09
CA ARG A 103 2.05 -17.01 7.37
C ARG A 103 2.25 -15.53 7.72
N LEU A 104 2.55 -15.22 8.98
CA LEU A 104 2.99 -13.87 9.38
C LEU A 104 4.17 -13.42 8.50
N LEU A 105 4.11 -12.19 8.01
CA LEU A 105 5.10 -11.59 7.11
C LEU A 105 5.94 -10.55 7.86
N ILE A 106 7.25 -10.55 7.62
CA ILE A 106 8.17 -9.56 8.18
C ILE A 106 8.17 -8.32 7.27
N ASP A 107 8.27 -7.15 7.88
CA ASP A 107 8.46 -5.90 7.16
C ASP A 107 9.95 -5.73 6.77
N VAL A 108 10.19 -5.48 5.49
CA VAL A 108 11.52 -5.39 4.88
C VAL A 108 11.66 -4.02 4.25
N LYS A 109 12.46 -3.15 4.87
CA LYS A 109 12.55 -1.73 4.50
C LYS A 109 12.80 -1.49 3.01
N THR A 110 13.57 -2.36 2.35
CA THR A 110 13.93 -2.25 0.93
C THR A 110 12.81 -2.66 -0.04
N ARG A 111 11.71 -3.26 0.46
CA ARG A 111 10.58 -3.73 -0.36
C ARG A 111 9.36 -2.87 -0.13
N TRP A 112 9.02 -2.00 -1.10
CA TRP A 112 8.02 -0.93 -0.98
C TRP A 112 6.67 -1.33 -0.35
N ASN A 113 6.20 -2.56 -0.57
CA ASN A 113 4.90 -3.03 -0.09
C ASN A 113 4.96 -3.90 1.18
N SER A 114 6.15 -4.12 1.77
CA SER A 114 6.30 -5.03 2.91
C SER A 114 5.56 -4.54 4.15
N THR A 115 5.52 -3.23 4.40
CA THR A 115 4.89 -2.66 5.59
C THR A 115 3.39 -2.93 5.56
N TYR A 116 2.72 -2.60 4.45
CA TYR A 116 1.31 -2.92 4.28
C TYR A 116 1.05 -4.43 4.42
N LYS A 117 1.87 -5.28 3.77
CA LYS A 117 1.72 -6.74 3.85
C LYS A 117 1.86 -7.27 5.28
N MET A 118 2.80 -6.74 6.06
CA MET A 118 2.96 -7.08 7.48
C MET A 118 1.73 -6.67 8.29
N LEU A 119 1.30 -5.40 8.17
CA LEU A 119 0.15 -4.86 8.92
C LEU A 119 -1.14 -5.62 8.60
N HIS A 120 -1.42 -5.81 7.31
CA HIS A 120 -2.60 -6.56 6.86
C HIS A 120 -2.57 -8.00 7.38
N THR A 121 -1.43 -8.68 7.28
CA THR A 121 -1.32 -10.06 7.76
C THR A 121 -1.46 -10.14 9.27
N ILE A 122 -0.86 -9.24 10.05
CA ILE A 122 -0.98 -9.29 11.51
C ILE A 122 -2.42 -9.05 11.99
N SER A 123 -3.19 -8.20 11.28
CA SER A 123 -4.60 -7.95 11.60
C SER A 123 -5.45 -9.22 11.47
N LEU A 124 -5.19 -10.06 10.45
CA LEU A 124 -5.84 -11.38 10.34
C LEU A 124 -5.53 -12.31 11.52
N TYR A 125 -4.40 -12.09 12.20
CA TYR A 125 -3.93 -12.87 13.33
C TYR A 125 -4.30 -12.26 14.69
N ARG A 126 -5.09 -11.17 14.73
CA ARG A 126 -5.45 -10.44 15.97
C ARG A 126 -5.83 -11.37 17.12
N ASN A 127 -6.75 -12.30 16.87
CA ASN A 127 -7.23 -13.23 17.91
C ASN A 127 -6.11 -14.16 18.41
N PHE A 128 -5.26 -14.68 17.51
CA PHE A 128 -4.17 -15.57 17.90
C PHE A 128 -3.08 -14.85 18.68
N ILE A 129 -2.83 -13.58 18.34
CA ILE A 129 -1.86 -12.72 19.03
C ILE A 129 -2.37 -12.32 20.41
N ASN A 130 -3.65 -11.97 20.53
CA ASN A 130 -4.26 -11.70 21.83
C ASN A 130 -4.25 -12.94 22.74
N ASP A 131 -4.52 -14.12 22.19
CA ASP A 131 -4.37 -15.40 22.91
C ASP A 131 -2.92 -15.66 23.33
N LEU A 132 -1.95 -15.32 22.48
CA LEU A 132 -0.53 -15.42 22.79
C LEU A 132 -0.18 -14.51 23.99
N PHE A 133 -0.65 -13.26 23.97
CA PHE A 133 -0.40 -12.33 25.07
C PHE A 133 -1.02 -12.80 26.38
N LYS A 134 -2.23 -13.38 26.36
CA LYS A 134 -2.87 -13.98 27.54
C LYS A 134 -2.12 -15.21 28.06
N SER A 135 -1.56 -16.03 27.16
CA SER A 135 -0.90 -17.30 27.50
C SER A 135 0.63 -17.18 27.73
N LYS A 136 1.23 -16.00 27.53
CA LYS A 136 2.70 -15.80 27.68
C LYS A 136 3.28 -16.25 29.03
N GLY A 137 2.47 -16.27 30.09
CA GLY A 137 2.86 -16.77 31.41
C GLY A 137 3.11 -18.28 31.47
N THR A 138 2.35 -19.06 30.70
CA THR A 138 2.34 -20.54 30.76
C THR A 138 3.17 -21.21 29.66
N LEU A 139 3.62 -20.45 28.65
CA LEU A 139 4.35 -20.97 27.48
C LEU A 139 5.83 -21.34 27.71
N GLY A 140 6.29 -21.45 28.96
CA GLY A 140 7.67 -21.82 29.27
C GLY A 140 8.72 -20.82 28.74
N LEU A 141 8.32 -19.57 28.47
CA LEU A 141 9.17 -18.56 27.85
C LEU A 141 10.21 -18.01 28.84
N ALA A 142 11.41 -17.70 28.34
CA ALA A 142 12.43 -16.99 29.11
C ALA A 142 11.89 -15.66 29.66
N VAL A 143 12.31 -15.28 30.87
CA VAL A 143 11.83 -14.06 31.55
C VAL A 143 12.02 -12.81 30.69
N LYS A 144 13.17 -12.68 29.99
CA LYS A 144 13.45 -11.56 29.08
C LYS A 144 12.44 -11.48 27.94
N LEU A 145 12.11 -12.62 27.32
CA LEU A 145 11.16 -12.69 26.21
C LEU A 145 9.72 -12.36 26.65
N ARG A 146 9.31 -12.81 27.84
CA ARG A 146 8.01 -12.45 28.42
C ARG A 146 7.88 -10.95 28.67
N ARG A 147 8.91 -10.32 29.25
CA ARG A 147 8.94 -8.85 29.44
C ARG A 147 8.85 -8.11 28.12
N LYS A 148 9.58 -8.57 27.10
CA LYS A 148 9.50 -8.01 25.74
C LYS A 148 8.07 -8.07 25.20
N LEU A 149 7.42 -9.23 25.26
CA LEU A 149 6.03 -9.41 24.82
C LEU A 149 5.04 -8.53 25.59
N THR A 150 5.23 -8.31 26.89
CA THR A 150 4.39 -7.40 27.68
C THR A 150 4.57 -5.95 27.24
N ARG A 151 5.78 -5.51 26.88
CA ARG A 151 6.02 -4.14 26.42
C ARG A 151 5.34 -3.85 25.09
N VAL A 152 5.28 -4.84 24.20
CA VAL A 152 4.76 -4.70 22.83
C VAL A 152 3.31 -5.17 22.70
N GLU A 153 2.63 -5.45 23.81
CA GLU A 153 1.24 -5.88 23.81
C GLU A 153 0.32 -4.77 23.26
N LEU A 154 -0.52 -5.11 22.29
CA LEU A 154 -1.44 -4.17 21.65
C LEU A 154 -2.75 -4.08 22.43
N SER A 155 -3.17 -2.85 22.77
CA SER A 155 -4.49 -2.58 23.32
C SER A 155 -5.58 -2.68 22.24
N THR A 156 -6.86 -2.68 22.65
CA THR A 156 -7.99 -2.63 21.71
C THR A 156 -7.93 -1.38 20.83
N ASP A 157 -7.67 -0.22 21.43
CA ASP A 157 -7.59 1.05 20.70
C ASP A 157 -6.43 1.05 19.70
N GLU A 158 -5.28 0.48 20.08
CA GLU A 158 -4.12 0.34 19.20
C GLU A 158 -4.42 -0.58 18.01
N TRP A 159 -5.19 -1.65 18.20
CA TRP A 159 -5.66 -2.48 17.09
C TRP A 159 -6.58 -1.71 16.14
N ASP A 160 -7.41 -0.83 16.66
CA ASP A 160 -8.34 -0.05 15.85
C ASP A 160 -7.59 1.03 15.05
N ILE A 161 -6.59 1.69 15.66
CA ILE A 161 -5.65 2.58 14.95
C ILE A 161 -4.92 1.81 13.84
N LEU A 162 -4.44 0.59 14.12
CA LEU A 162 -3.76 -0.24 13.13
C LEU A 162 -4.67 -0.58 11.94
N ASN A 163 -5.96 -0.83 12.17
CA ASN A 163 -6.93 -1.05 11.09
C ASN A 163 -7.19 0.22 10.27
N LEU A 164 -7.19 1.40 10.89
CA LEU A 164 -7.26 2.67 10.16
C LEU A 164 -6.04 2.83 9.23
N ILE A 165 -4.83 2.56 9.72
CA ILE A 165 -3.60 2.59 8.91
C ILE A 165 -3.69 1.61 7.75
N ILE A 166 -4.13 0.37 7.98
CA ILE A 166 -4.28 -0.64 6.92
C ILE A 166 -5.27 -0.17 5.85
N SER A 167 -6.41 0.37 6.26
CA SER A 167 -7.45 0.84 5.35
C SER A 167 -6.96 1.98 4.45
N LEU A 168 -6.15 2.88 5.00
CA LEU A 168 -5.54 4.00 4.31
C LEU A 168 -4.46 3.56 3.31
N LEU A 169 -3.67 2.54 3.66
CA LEU A 169 -2.58 2.03 2.82
C LEU A 169 -3.06 1.07 1.73
N TYR A 170 -4.26 0.48 1.85
CA TYR A 170 -4.75 -0.51 0.91
C TYR A 170 -4.86 0.01 -0.54
N PRO A 171 -5.42 1.20 -0.82
CA PRO A 171 -5.45 1.75 -2.18
C PRO A 171 -4.05 1.91 -2.80
N PHE A 172 -3.06 2.32 -2.01
CA PHE A 172 -1.66 2.43 -2.46
C PHE A 172 -1.06 1.08 -2.81
N TYR A 173 -1.29 0.07 -1.97
CA TYR A 173 -0.85 -1.28 -2.26
C TYR A 173 -1.49 -1.80 -3.56
N SER A 174 -2.79 -1.58 -3.73
CA SER A 174 -3.53 -2.01 -4.93
C SER A 174 -3.01 -1.30 -6.20
N ALA A 175 -2.87 0.03 -6.14
CA ALA A 175 -2.32 0.82 -7.24
C ALA A 175 -0.89 0.37 -7.60
N THR A 176 -0.03 0.17 -6.59
CA THR A 176 1.34 -0.30 -6.81
C THR A 176 1.36 -1.67 -7.47
N LYS A 177 0.48 -2.59 -7.07
CA LYS A 177 0.38 -3.93 -7.69
C LYS A 177 0.00 -3.84 -9.17
N VAL A 178 -0.92 -2.94 -9.53
CA VAL A 178 -1.32 -2.71 -10.92
C VAL A 178 -0.16 -2.10 -11.72
N LEU A 179 0.53 -1.11 -11.16
CA LEU A 179 1.62 -0.39 -11.83
C LEU A 179 2.89 -1.23 -12.01
N SER A 180 3.17 -2.13 -11.07
CA SER A 180 4.33 -3.03 -11.12
C SER A 180 4.14 -4.22 -12.05
N ASN A 181 3.01 -4.33 -12.74
CA ASN A 181 2.76 -5.45 -13.65
C ASN A 181 3.62 -5.34 -14.91
N THR A 182 4.15 -6.46 -15.37
CA THR A 182 5.01 -6.52 -16.56
C THR A 182 4.31 -7.13 -17.78
N LYS A 183 3.11 -7.67 -17.60
CA LYS A 183 2.36 -8.38 -18.66
C LYS A 183 1.57 -7.46 -19.59
N TYR A 184 1.40 -6.20 -19.22
CA TYR A 184 0.69 -5.19 -20.03
C TYR A 184 1.27 -3.79 -19.77
N PRO A 185 1.10 -2.83 -20.70
CA PRO A 185 1.52 -1.45 -20.47
C PRO A 185 0.78 -0.83 -19.28
N THR A 186 1.51 -0.32 -18.30
CA THR A 186 0.92 0.25 -17.07
C THR A 186 0.94 1.78 -17.05
N VAL A 187 1.82 2.41 -17.84
CA VAL A 187 2.03 3.87 -17.84
C VAL A 187 0.76 4.65 -18.19
N GLY A 188 -0.05 4.17 -19.13
CA GLY A 188 -1.32 4.81 -19.51
C GLY A 188 -2.36 4.84 -18.39
N SER A 189 -2.33 3.86 -17.48
CA SER A 189 -3.21 3.79 -16.31
C SER A 189 -2.65 4.56 -15.11
N ALA A 190 -1.39 4.99 -15.14
CA ALA A 190 -0.75 5.62 -13.98
C ALA A 190 -1.44 6.92 -13.58
N LEU A 191 -1.79 7.79 -14.53
CA LEU A 191 -2.50 9.03 -14.19
C LEU A 191 -3.86 8.76 -13.53
N TYR A 192 -4.61 7.79 -14.06
CA TYR A 192 -5.90 7.41 -13.49
C TYR A 192 -5.75 6.94 -12.04
N LEU A 193 -4.76 6.08 -11.77
CA LEU A 193 -4.48 5.61 -10.42
C LEU A 193 -4.02 6.73 -9.50
N MET A 194 -3.16 7.64 -9.97
CA MET A 194 -2.70 8.79 -9.17
C MET A 194 -3.86 9.71 -8.79
N LYS A 195 -4.78 10.02 -9.73
CA LYS A 195 -5.99 10.81 -9.43
C LYS A 195 -6.91 10.09 -8.45
N GLY A 196 -7.12 8.78 -8.62
CA GLY A 196 -7.90 7.97 -7.69
C GLY A 196 -7.32 7.93 -6.27
N LEU A 197 -5.99 7.91 -6.14
CA LEU A 197 -5.30 8.02 -4.85
C LEU A 197 -5.49 9.41 -4.23
N GLU A 198 -5.37 10.48 -5.02
CA GLU A 198 -5.63 11.84 -4.54
C GLU A 198 -7.08 12.01 -4.07
N GLU A 199 -8.06 11.48 -4.81
CA GLU A 199 -9.47 11.45 -4.42
C GLU A 199 -9.69 10.67 -3.12
N HIS A 200 -9.03 9.52 -2.96
CA HIS A 200 -9.09 8.75 -1.71
C HIS A 200 -8.57 9.55 -0.49
N LEU A 201 -7.48 10.30 -0.68
CA LEU A 201 -6.87 11.12 0.37
C LEU A 201 -7.66 12.41 0.66
N THR A 202 -8.39 12.96 -0.31
CA THR A 202 -9.18 14.18 -0.14
C THR A 202 -10.59 13.92 0.38
N LYS A 203 -11.11 12.70 0.20
CA LYS A 203 -12.41 12.29 0.72
C LYS A 203 -12.42 12.26 2.25
N GLU A 204 -13.23 13.13 2.84
CA GLU A 204 -13.45 13.17 4.30
C GLU A 204 -14.12 11.89 4.81
N ASP A 205 -13.66 11.45 5.96
CA ASP A 205 -14.20 10.34 6.73
C ASP A 205 -14.84 10.85 8.04
N ASN A 206 -15.65 10.03 8.70
CA ASN A 206 -16.21 10.39 10.01
C ASN A 206 -15.13 10.37 11.11
N ASN A 207 -14.01 9.68 10.86
CA ASN A 207 -12.91 9.58 11.80
C ASN A 207 -11.90 10.72 11.62
N GLU A 208 -11.81 11.62 12.61
CA GLU A 208 -10.91 12.78 12.59
C GLU A 208 -9.42 12.39 12.49
N LEU A 209 -9.02 11.34 13.22
CA LEU A 209 -7.65 10.84 13.19
C LEU A 209 -7.27 10.32 11.80
N LEU A 210 -8.18 9.59 11.13
CA LEU A 210 -7.98 9.17 9.74
C LEU A 210 -7.88 10.36 8.78
N ASN A 211 -8.71 11.39 8.96
CA ASN A 211 -8.62 12.60 8.12
C ASN A 211 -7.28 13.33 8.30
N ASN A 212 -6.78 13.43 9.53
CA ASN A 212 -5.47 14.01 9.78
C ASN A 212 -4.35 13.17 9.17
N PHE A 213 -4.46 11.83 9.21
CA PHE A 213 -3.51 10.94 8.53
C PHE A 213 -3.52 11.15 7.02
N LYS A 214 -4.72 11.20 6.42
CA LYS A 214 -4.90 11.49 4.99
C LYS A 214 -4.26 12.81 4.59
N LYS A 215 -4.41 13.88 5.37
CA LYS A 215 -3.80 15.19 5.10
C LYS A 215 -2.27 15.12 5.04
N ILE A 216 -1.64 14.38 5.97
CA ILE A 216 -0.18 14.22 6.00
C ILE A 216 0.30 13.47 4.76
N ILE A 217 -0.34 12.34 4.44
CA ILE A 217 0.01 11.56 3.25
C ILE A 217 -0.26 12.35 1.98
N LEU A 218 -1.36 13.12 1.90
CA LEU A 218 -1.69 13.97 0.77
C LEU A 218 -0.60 15.00 0.51
N ASN A 219 -0.10 15.66 1.56
CA ASN A 219 0.95 16.66 1.39
C ASN A 219 2.23 16.06 0.79
N LYS A 220 2.65 14.90 1.31
CA LYS A 220 3.78 14.13 0.75
C LYS A 220 3.51 13.63 -0.66
N PHE A 221 2.31 13.12 -0.91
CA PHE A 221 1.91 12.61 -2.22
C PHE A 221 1.99 13.71 -3.28
N ARG A 222 1.50 14.91 -2.98
CA ARG A 222 1.60 16.07 -3.87
C ARG A 222 3.06 16.48 -4.10
N GLN A 223 3.85 16.53 -3.02
CA GLN A 223 5.28 16.85 -3.10
C GLN A 223 6.06 15.89 -4.02
N TYR A 224 5.78 14.59 -3.95
CA TYR A 224 6.53 13.61 -4.76
C TYR A 224 5.97 13.42 -6.18
N ILE A 225 4.66 13.57 -6.37
CA ILE A 225 3.99 13.21 -7.63
C ILE A 225 3.58 14.42 -8.47
N ILE A 226 3.13 15.50 -7.84
CA ILE A 226 2.56 16.67 -8.54
C ILE A 226 3.63 17.74 -8.78
N ASP A 227 4.52 17.96 -7.82
CA ASP A 227 5.53 19.02 -7.92
C ASP A 227 6.62 18.69 -8.97
N ASP A 228 6.78 17.42 -9.36
CA ASP A 228 7.55 17.05 -10.56
C ASP A 228 6.71 17.27 -11.82
N VAL A 229 6.66 18.54 -12.24
CA VAL A 229 5.86 19.00 -13.38
C VAL A 229 6.23 18.29 -14.68
N GLU A 230 7.50 17.90 -14.88
CA GLU A 230 7.95 17.26 -16.11
C GLU A 230 7.46 15.81 -16.20
N GLN A 231 7.66 15.03 -15.12
CA GLN A 231 7.16 13.65 -15.06
C GLN A 231 5.64 13.62 -15.13
N PHE A 232 4.97 14.54 -14.42
CA PHE A 232 3.52 14.59 -14.40
C PHE A 232 2.93 14.96 -15.77
N ASN A 233 3.53 15.91 -16.49
CA ASN A 233 3.12 16.24 -17.87
C ASN A 233 3.38 15.09 -18.85
N THR A 234 4.48 14.38 -18.67
CA THR A 234 4.81 13.18 -19.45
C THR A 234 3.77 12.08 -19.23
N LEU A 235 3.33 11.86 -18.00
CA LEU A 235 2.24 10.93 -17.69
C LEU A 235 0.93 11.34 -18.37
N LYS A 236 0.58 12.64 -18.39
CA LYS A 236 -0.61 13.14 -19.11
C LYS A 236 -0.56 12.85 -20.60
N LEU A 237 0.61 13.01 -21.22
CA LEU A 237 0.83 12.69 -22.62
C LEU A 237 0.59 11.20 -22.90
N TYR A 238 1.19 10.31 -22.12
CA TYR A 238 0.99 8.87 -22.30
C TYR A 238 -0.45 8.43 -22.02
N SER A 239 -1.08 9.05 -21.01
CA SER A 239 -2.47 8.77 -20.63
C SER A 239 -3.45 9.14 -21.74
N TYR A 240 -3.13 10.11 -22.61
CA TYR A 240 -3.99 10.47 -23.74
C TYR A 240 -4.18 9.32 -24.75
N PHE A 241 -3.19 8.44 -24.87
CA PHE A 241 -3.23 7.29 -25.79
C PHE A 241 -3.88 6.04 -25.17
N ASP A 242 -4.22 6.08 -23.89
CA ASP A 242 -4.89 4.99 -23.18
C ASP A 242 -6.34 5.39 -22.88
N PRO A 243 -7.36 4.58 -23.21
CA PRO A 243 -8.76 4.94 -22.93
C PRO A 243 -9.03 5.25 -21.44
N THR A 244 -8.39 4.51 -20.53
CA THR A 244 -8.53 4.68 -19.08
C THR A 244 -7.85 5.98 -18.63
N GLY A 245 -6.61 6.18 -19.08
CA GLY A 245 -5.86 7.41 -18.82
C GLY A 245 -6.53 8.66 -19.39
N PHE A 246 -7.11 8.55 -20.59
CA PHE A 246 -7.78 9.64 -21.29
C PHE A 246 -9.02 10.12 -20.53
N SER A 247 -9.79 9.18 -19.97
CA SER A 247 -10.95 9.51 -19.13
C SER A 247 -10.58 10.28 -17.85
N ALA A 248 -9.34 10.10 -17.37
CA ALA A 248 -8.84 10.80 -16.20
C ALA A 248 -8.42 12.25 -16.50
N LEU A 249 -8.18 12.62 -17.77
CA LEU A 249 -7.76 13.97 -18.14
C LEU A 249 -8.94 14.95 -18.15
N THR A 250 -8.75 16.14 -17.60
CA THR A 250 -9.72 17.23 -17.76
C THR A 250 -9.69 17.76 -19.20
N ARG A 251 -10.76 18.41 -19.65
CA ARG A 251 -10.83 19.00 -21.00
C ARG A 251 -9.70 20.00 -21.29
N GLY A 252 -9.28 20.77 -20.28
CA GLY A 252 -8.14 21.68 -20.38
C GLY A 252 -6.81 20.95 -20.54
N GLU A 253 -6.62 19.84 -19.83
CA GLU A 253 -5.43 18.98 -19.94
C GLU A 253 -5.37 18.30 -21.31
N GLN A 254 -6.49 17.76 -21.80
CA GLN A 254 -6.58 17.17 -23.14
C GLN A 254 -6.16 18.16 -24.23
N THR A 255 -6.70 19.38 -24.21
CA THR A 255 -6.35 20.43 -25.17
C THR A 255 -4.86 20.80 -25.11
N THR A 256 -4.26 20.75 -23.92
CA THR A 256 -2.83 21.05 -23.73
C THR A 256 -1.96 19.93 -24.30
N VAL A 257 -2.33 18.68 -24.01
CA VAL A 257 -1.65 17.50 -24.57
C VAL A 257 -1.76 17.46 -26.09
N GLU A 258 -2.92 17.76 -26.67
CA GLU A 258 -3.12 17.83 -28.12
C GLU A 258 -2.19 18.85 -28.80
N LYS A 259 -2.00 20.02 -28.18
CA LYS A 259 -1.08 21.05 -28.68
C LYS A 259 0.37 20.57 -28.67
N GLU A 260 0.80 19.89 -27.60
CA GLU A 260 2.15 19.33 -27.50
C GLU A 260 2.36 18.19 -28.50
N ILE A 261 1.38 17.28 -28.68
CA ILE A 261 1.41 16.24 -29.72
C ILE A 261 1.56 16.88 -31.10
N THR A 262 0.78 17.93 -31.39
CA THR A 262 0.84 18.63 -32.68
C THR A 262 2.21 19.27 -32.92
N LYS A 263 2.84 19.81 -31.87
CA LYS A 263 4.19 20.39 -31.93
C LYS A 263 5.25 19.31 -32.17
N LEU A 264 5.18 18.18 -31.47
CA LEU A 264 6.07 17.03 -31.67
C LEU A 264 5.93 16.47 -33.08
N HIS A 265 4.70 16.31 -33.57
CA HIS A 265 4.43 15.88 -34.94
C HIS A 265 5.10 16.82 -35.95
N LYS A 266 4.89 18.14 -35.82
CA LYS A 266 5.54 19.13 -36.71
C LYS A 266 7.07 19.00 -36.69
N ASN A 267 7.68 18.79 -35.52
CA ASN A 267 9.14 18.65 -35.39
C ASN A 267 9.68 17.37 -36.05
N VAL A 268 9.00 16.23 -35.89
CA VAL A 268 9.42 14.95 -36.48
C VAL A 268 9.32 15.00 -38.01
N PHE A 269 8.21 15.50 -38.54
CA PHE A 269 7.99 15.54 -39.99
C PHE A 269 8.86 16.61 -40.68
N SER A 270 9.06 17.79 -40.08
CA SER A 270 9.98 18.80 -40.63
C SER A 270 11.46 18.36 -40.59
N SER A 271 11.85 17.51 -39.64
CA SER A 271 13.19 16.90 -39.61
C SER A 271 13.36 15.82 -40.69
N SER A 272 12.29 15.10 -41.05
CA SER A 272 12.28 14.11 -42.13
C SER A 272 12.35 14.76 -43.53
N GLU A 273 11.73 15.92 -43.72
CA GLU A 273 11.77 16.66 -44.99
C GLU A 273 13.15 17.29 -45.26
N ASN A 274 13.82 17.79 -44.22
CA ASN A 274 15.16 18.36 -44.35
C ASN A 274 16.24 17.29 -44.63
N SER A 275 16.14 16.10 -44.03
CA SER A 275 17.07 14.99 -44.31
C SER A 275 16.87 14.40 -45.72
N SER A 276 15.62 14.29 -46.18
CA SER A 276 15.30 13.88 -47.56
C SER A 276 15.78 14.88 -48.61
N SER A 277 15.74 16.17 -48.29
CA SER A 277 16.19 17.26 -49.18
C SER A 277 17.72 17.35 -49.27
N SER A 278 18.44 17.08 -48.17
CA SER A 278 19.90 17.01 -48.18
C SER A 278 20.45 15.80 -48.95
N SER A 279 19.81 14.63 -48.87
CA SER A 279 20.19 13.47 -49.68
C SER A 279 19.95 13.68 -51.18
N ASN A 280 18.85 14.36 -51.55
CA ASN A 280 18.55 14.68 -52.96
C ASN A 280 19.45 15.79 -53.55
N GLN A 281 20.01 16.69 -52.73
CA GLN A 281 21.00 17.68 -53.18
C GLN A 281 22.41 17.09 -53.34
N GLN A 282 22.77 16.01 -52.64
CA GLN A 282 24.03 15.30 -52.86
C GLN A 282 24.04 14.45 -54.12
N MET A 283 22.90 13.88 -54.54
CA MET A 283 22.82 13.15 -55.82
C MET A 283 22.93 14.06 -57.05
N LYS A 284 22.39 15.29 -57.01
CA LYS A 284 22.45 16.23 -58.15
C LYS A 284 23.79 16.96 -58.34
N LYS A 285 24.77 16.77 -57.45
CA LYS A 285 26.13 17.32 -57.58
C LYS A 285 27.16 16.31 -58.11
N ASN A 286 26.75 15.07 -58.32
CA ASN A 286 27.61 13.97 -58.80
C ASN A 286 27.25 13.49 -60.22
N GLU A 287 26.46 14.24 -60.97
CA GLU A 287 26.31 14.13 -62.43
C GLU A 287 26.96 15.34 -63.11
#